data_AF-A0AAE3JRM5-F1
#
_entry.id   AF-A0AAE3JRM5-F1
#
_cell.length_a   1.000
_cell.length_b   1.000
_cell.length_c   1.000
_cell.angle_alpha   90.00
_cell.angle_beta   90.00
_cell.angle_gamma   90.00
#
_symmetry.space_group_name_H-M   'P 1'
#
loop_
_entity.id
_entity.type
_entity.pdbx_description
1 polymer ?
#
loop_
_entity_poly.entity_id
_entity_poly.type
_entity_poly.pdbx_seq_one_letter_code
_entity_poly.pdbx_strand_id
1 'polypeptide(L)'
;DYTGTAGSLDFTGTVAGQTRTITVPIVDDNIVEGNETFTLQLGTPTNGVTLGKGSATGTITDNDTASLSIADATVAEDVAGGNMVFTVTLNNAVSGGTTVA
;
A
#
# COMPACT_ATOMS: atom_id res chain seq x y z
N ASP A 1 -4.97 1.46 3.35
CA ASP A 1 -3.71 2.02 2.83
C ASP A 1 -3.63 3.54 2.95
N TYR A 2 -4.76 4.27 2.95
CA TYR A 2 -4.77 5.68 3.33
C TYR A 2 -6.07 6.12 4.02
N THR A 3 -6.02 7.25 4.73
CA THR A 3 -7.20 7.93 5.28
C THR A 3 -7.48 9.20 4.50
N GLY A 4 -8.70 9.33 3.97
CA GLY A 4 -9.13 10.51 3.24
C GLY A 4 -8.98 11.79 4.05
N THR A 5 -8.49 12.86 3.41
CA THR A 5 -8.32 14.18 4.03
C THR A 5 -9.18 15.20 3.30
N ALA A 6 -9.87 16.06 4.05
CA ALA A 6 -10.62 17.19 3.54
C ALA A 6 -10.26 18.46 4.32
N GLY A 7 -10.32 19.61 3.66
CA GLY A 7 -10.00 20.89 4.29
C GLY A 7 -10.00 22.05 3.29
N SER A 8 -9.66 23.23 3.80
CA SER A 8 -9.45 24.44 3.01
C SER A 8 -8.00 24.88 3.08
N LEU A 9 -7.53 25.53 2.01
CA LEU A 9 -6.22 26.15 1.95
C LEU A 9 -6.37 27.65 1.78
N ASP A 10 -5.77 28.42 2.70
CA ASP A 10 -5.85 29.87 2.66
C ASP A 10 -4.62 30.49 2.00
N PHE A 11 -4.86 31.24 0.92
CA PHE A 11 -3.87 32.04 0.22
C PHE A 11 -4.15 33.51 0.49
N THR A 12 -3.17 34.22 1.05
CA THR A 12 -3.37 35.61 1.49
C THR A 12 -3.45 36.60 0.31
N GLY A 13 -3.02 36.19 -0.88
CA GLY A 13 -2.94 37.07 -2.06
C GLY A 13 -1.96 38.25 -1.96
N THR A 14 -1.15 38.36 -0.90
CA THR A 14 -0.23 39.50 -0.70
C THR A 14 1.01 39.44 -1.58
N VAL A 15 1.41 38.24 -2.00
CA VAL A 15 2.53 38.00 -2.91
C VAL A 15 2.19 36.88 -3.90
N ALA A 16 2.82 36.92 -5.08
CA ALA A 16 2.80 35.83 -6.04
C ALA A 16 3.65 34.64 -5.55
N GLY A 17 3.32 33.43 -6.02
CA GLY A 17 4.11 32.22 -5.73
C GLY A 17 3.90 31.60 -4.35
N GLN A 18 2.80 31.91 -3.66
CA GLN A 18 2.45 31.24 -2.40
C GLN A 18 2.22 29.75 -2.61
N THR A 19 2.72 28.93 -1.68
CA THR A 19 2.53 27.47 -1.68
C THR A 19 1.83 27.01 -0.41
N ARG A 20 1.10 25.90 -0.52
CA ARG A 20 0.44 25.20 0.58
C ARG A 20 0.57 23.70 0.35
N THR A 21 0.56 22.94 1.44
CA THR A 21 0.64 21.48 1.42
C THR A 21 -0.64 20.87 1.96
N ILE A 22 -1.01 19.70 1.44
CA ILE A 22 -2.05 18.84 2.00
C ILE A 22 -1.35 17.55 2.39
N THR A 23 -1.50 17.14 3.64
CA THR A 23 -0.95 15.88 4.14
C THR A 23 -2.08 14.85 4.15
N VAL A 24 -1.86 13.71 3.50
CA VAL A 24 -2.78 12.58 3.51
C VAL A 24 -2.12 11.45 4.30
N PRO A 25 -2.68 11.02 5.44
CA PRO A 25 -2.13 9.90 6.20
C PRO A 25 -2.23 8.59 5.41
N ILE A 26 -1.14 7.82 5.40
CA ILE A 26 -1.11 6.44 4.88
C ILE A 26 -1.21 5.44 6.04
N VAL A 27 -1.56 4.20 5.72
CA VAL A 27 -1.54 3.05 6.64
C VAL A 27 -0.40 2.16 6.19
N ASP A 28 0.55 1.94 7.08
CA ASP A 28 1.65 1.01 6.91
C ASP A 28 1.26 -0.32 7.59
N ASP A 29 1.51 -1.43 6.91
CA ASP A 29 1.35 -2.75 7.51
C ASP A 29 2.51 -3.68 7.17
N ASN A 30 2.28 -4.99 7.08
CA ASN A 30 3.33 -5.97 6.81
C ASN A 30 2.79 -7.01 5.82
N ILE A 31 1.95 -6.62 4.87
CA ILE A 31 1.34 -7.47 3.86
C ILE A 31 1.94 -7.07 2.52
N VAL A 32 2.49 -8.04 1.78
CA VAL A 32 2.99 -7.74 0.42
C VAL A 32 1.82 -7.43 -0.49
N GLU A 33 1.85 -6.27 -1.10
CA GLU A 33 0.78 -5.68 -1.89
C GLU A 33 1.28 -5.13 -3.23
N GLY A 34 0.34 -4.78 -4.10
CA GLY A 34 0.65 -4.04 -5.32
C GLY A 34 0.77 -2.54 -5.02
N ASN A 35 1.21 -1.77 -6.03
CA ASN A 35 1.08 -0.31 -5.93
C ASN A 35 -0.40 0.10 -5.96
N GLU A 36 -0.74 1.08 -5.15
CA GLU A 36 -2.10 1.58 -5.02
C GLU A 36 -2.16 3.06 -5.34
N THR A 37 -3.31 3.53 -5.81
CA THR A 37 -3.46 4.93 -6.21
C THR A 37 -4.71 5.56 -5.64
N PHE A 38 -4.62 6.85 -5.35
CA PHE A 38 -5.76 7.67 -4.96
C PHE A 38 -5.69 9.03 -5.64
N THR A 39 -6.83 9.71 -5.72
CA THR A 39 -6.93 11.04 -6.34
C THR A 39 -7.24 12.09 -5.29
N LEU A 40 -6.44 13.16 -5.28
CA LEU A 40 -6.73 14.40 -4.58
C LEU A 40 -7.39 15.38 -5.54
N GLN A 41 -8.53 15.93 -5.15
CA GLN A 41 -9.30 16.89 -5.96
C GLN A 41 -9.40 18.22 -5.21
N LEU A 42 -9.02 19.30 -5.89
CA LEU A 42 -9.28 20.67 -5.42
C LEU A 42 -10.75 21.01 -5.65
N GLY A 43 -11.34 21.69 -4.66
CA GLY A 43 -12.65 22.31 -4.79
C GLY A 43 -12.62 23.58 -5.64
N THR A 44 -13.78 24.22 -5.79
CA THR A 44 -13.91 25.48 -6.55
C THR A 44 -13.23 26.63 -5.81
N PRO A 45 -12.23 27.30 -6.42
CA PRO A 45 -11.64 28.49 -5.83
C PRO A 45 -12.63 29.65 -5.74
N THR A 46 -12.39 30.57 -4.80
CA THR A 46 -13.17 31.80 -4.65
C THR A 46 -12.52 32.96 -5.40
N ASN A 47 -13.16 34.13 -5.39
CA ASN A 47 -12.60 35.39 -5.90
C ASN A 47 -12.16 35.38 -7.38
N GLY A 48 -12.88 34.63 -8.22
CA GLY A 48 -12.62 34.59 -9.66
C GLY A 48 -11.34 33.85 -10.08
N VAL A 49 -10.72 33.11 -9.15
CA VAL A 49 -9.54 32.30 -9.45
C VAL A 49 -9.93 31.05 -10.24
N THR A 50 -9.19 30.78 -11.32
CA THR A 50 -9.35 29.56 -12.13
C THR A 50 -8.33 28.50 -11.76
N LEU A 51 -8.73 27.24 -11.79
CA LEU A 51 -7.81 26.11 -11.65
C LEU A 51 -7.11 25.83 -12.98
N GLY A 52 -5.77 25.77 -12.97
CA GLY A 52 -5.01 25.22 -14.09
C GLY A 52 -5.09 23.69 -14.12
N LYS A 53 -4.74 23.04 -13.00
CA LYS A 53 -4.89 21.60 -12.77
C LYS A 53 -5.59 21.40 -11.42
N GLY A 54 -6.79 20.83 -11.45
CA GLY A 54 -7.63 20.67 -10.25
C GLY A 54 -7.46 19.33 -9.54
N SER A 55 -6.80 18.35 -10.13
CA SER A 55 -6.64 17.02 -9.54
C SER A 55 -5.20 16.52 -9.63
N ALA A 56 -4.82 15.65 -8.71
CA ALA A 56 -3.55 14.95 -8.74
C ALA A 56 -3.74 13.50 -8.27
N THR A 57 -2.97 12.58 -8.85
CA THR A 57 -2.93 11.18 -8.43
C THR A 57 -1.73 11.00 -7.50
N GLY A 58 -1.97 10.42 -6.32
CA GLY A 58 -0.95 9.88 -5.44
C GLY A 58 -0.81 8.37 -5.67
N THR A 59 0.41 7.85 -5.50
CA THR A 59 0.70 6.42 -5.54
C THR A 59 1.36 6.01 -4.23
N ILE A 60 0.85 4.95 -3.62
CA ILE A 60 1.47 4.26 -2.49
C ILE A 60 2.21 3.06 -3.09
N THR A 61 3.50 2.96 -2.80
CA THR A 61 4.34 1.85 -3.23
C THR A 61 4.57 0.93 -2.04
N ASP A 62 4.25 -0.35 -2.20
CA ASP A 62 4.53 -1.35 -1.18
C ASP A 62 6.05 -1.54 -0.99
N ASN A 63 6.46 -1.70 0.26
CA ASN A 63 7.84 -1.98 0.66
C ASN A 63 7.97 -3.27 1.48
N ASP A 64 6.92 -4.08 1.54
CA ASP A 64 6.94 -5.37 2.18
C ASP A 64 7.51 -6.48 1.29
N THR A 65 7.99 -7.53 1.94
CA THR A 65 8.52 -8.71 1.23
C THR A 65 8.06 -10.00 1.91
N ALA A 66 8.02 -11.09 1.15
CA ALA A 66 7.70 -12.43 1.62
C ALA A 66 8.63 -13.46 1.00
N SER A 67 8.82 -14.58 1.70
CA SER A 67 9.63 -15.71 1.27
C SER A 67 9.00 -17.03 1.69
N LEU A 68 9.20 -18.06 0.87
CA LEU A 68 8.85 -19.43 1.20
C LEU A 68 10.09 -20.16 1.73
N SER A 69 9.89 -20.97 2.75
CA SER A 69 10.90 -21.89 3.28
C SER A 69 10.31 -23.27 3.45
N ILE A 70 11.13 -24.31 3.33
CA ILE A 70 10.75 -25.70 3.52
C ILE A 70 11.61 -26.31 4.62
N ALA A 71 10.97 -26.98 5.58
CA ALA A 71 11.67 -27.64 6.67
C ALA A 71 12.01 -29.09 6.30
N ASP A 72 13.16 -29.57 6.77
CA ASP A 72 13.51 -30.98 6.69
C ASP A 72 12.48 -31.83 7.43
N ALA A 73 12.21 -33.03 6.89
CA ALA A 73 11.27 -33.99 7.45
C ALA A 73 11.98 -35.32 7.74
N THR A 74 11.51 -36.02 8.77
CA THR A 74 11.96 -37.38 9.09
C THR A 74 10.75 -38.25 9.41
N VAL A 75 10.81 -39.51 8.98
CA VAL A 75 9.80 -40.54 9.29
C VAL A 75 10.52 -41.89 9.38
N ALA A 76 10.05 -42.77 10.27
CA ALA A 76 10.55 -44.13 10.36
C ALA A 76 9.98 -45.00 9.24
N GLU A 77 10.76 -45.96 8.74
CA GLU A 77 10.36 -46.82 7.62
C GLU A 77 9.24 -47.81 7.97
N ASP A 78 9.07 -48.12 9.26
CA ASP A 78 8.13 -49.11 9.77
C ASP A 78 6.71 -48.56 10.00
N VAL A 79 6.47 -47.29 9.63
CA VAL A 79 5.14 -46.69 9.67
C VAL A 79 4.32 -47.24 8.50
N ALA A 80 3.54 -48.29 8.76
CA ALA A 80 2.65 -48.90 7.77
C ALA A 80 1.66 -47.86 7.20
N GLY A 81 1.79 -47.55 5.90
CA GLY A 81 0.98 -46.54 5.24
C GLY A 81 1.32 -45.09 5.63
N GLY A 82 2.48 -44.85 6.24
CA GLY A 82 2.94 -43.51 6.59
C GLY A 82 3.42 -42.69 5.40
N ASN A 83 3.29 -41.37 5.51
CA ASN A 83 3.81 -40.41 4.53
C ASN A 83 4.93 -39.58 5.17
N MET A 84 5.99 -39.30 4.40
CA MET A 84 6.90 -38.20 4.70
C MET A 84 6.18 -36.88 4.39
N VAL A 85 6.08 -35.99 5.37
CA VAL A 85 5.40 -34.70 5.20
C VAL A 85 6.42 -33.59 5.39
N PHE A 86 6.61 -32.78 4.36
CA PHE A 86 7.39 -31.55 4.44
C PHE A 86 6.47 -30.39 4.76
N THR A 87 6.91 -29.53 5.68
CA THR A 87 6.20 -28.28 5.99
C THR A 87 6.81 -27.16 5.17
N VAL A 88 5.99 -26.50 4.36
CA VAL A 88 6.35 -25.26 3.65
C VAL A 88 5.71 -24.09 4.37
N THR A 89 6.51 -23.06 4.67
CA THR A 89 6.07 -21.87 5.40
C THR A 89 6.26 -20.63 4.53
N LEU A 90 5.19 -19.87 4.33
CA LEU A 90 5.23 -18.50 3.85
C LEU A 90 5.42 -17.59 5.07
N ASN A 91 6.52 -16.84 5.12
CA ASN A 91 6.87 -16.08 6.32
C ASN A 91 6.09 -14.77 6.48
N ASN A 92 5.36 -14.34 5.44
CA ASN A 92 4.61 -13.10 5.48
C ASN A 92 3.37 -13.15 4.58
N ALA A 93 2.31 -12.43 4.94
CA ALA A 93 1.10 -12.37 4.14
C ALA A 93 1.39 -11.71 2.77
N VAL A 94 0.70 -12.19 1.74
CA VAL A 94 0.75 -11.64 0.38
C VAL A 94 -0.69 -11.45 -0.08
N SER A 95 -1.06 -10.23 -0.44
CA SER A 95 -2.38 -9.92 -0.97
C SER A 95 -2.60 -10.66 -2.30
N GLY A 96 -3.71 -11.39 -2.40
CA GLY A 96 -3.98 -12.29 -3.53
C GLY A 96 -3.30 -13.67 -3.44
N GLY A 97 -2.42 -13.88 -2.46
CA GLY A 97 -1.74 -15.15 -2.22
C GLY A 97 -0.62 -15.48 -3.22
N THR A 98 -0.06 -16.69 -3.09
CA THR A 98 1.00 -17.18 -3.97
C THR A 98 0.90 -18.70 -4.15
N THR A 99 1.48 -19.21 -5.23
CA THR A 99 1.56 -20.65 -5.53
C THR A 99 2.98 -21.02 -5.94
N VAL A 100 3.45 -22.19 -5.50
CA VAL A 100 4.71 -22.79 -5.93
C VAL A 100 4.43 -24.14 -6.57
N ALA A 101 5.16 -24.50 -7.64
CA ALA A 101 5.02 -25.74 -8.39
C ALA A 101 6.13 -26.74 -8.06
#